data_AF-A0A088CB11-F1
#
_entry.id   AF-A0A088CB11-F1
#
_cell.length_a   1.000
_cell.length_b   1.000
_cell.length_c   1.000
_cell.angle_alpha   90.00
_cell.angle_beta   90.00
_cell.angle_gamma   90.00
#
_symmetry.space_group_name_H-M   'P 1'
#
loop_
_entity.id
_entity.type
_entity.pdbx_description
1 polymer ?
#
loop_
_entity_poly.entity_id
_entity_poly.type
_entity_poly.pdbx_seq_one_letter_code
_entity_poly.pdbx_strand_id
1 'polypeptide(L)'
;MLSVFVLLSYDASSNKSLVGVAKPRDSKNISDTSDASYSTQGGPSGSPKKDPESNKPNKSYEIENSNSLAKSPVYPHTPTPSLFQHITTTLGDKFSVRHYSSLNNTTDRNNFYQWFSGFTDSEGCFLIHRANKGRSFQFIFKITLHKDDEAVLQYIKRTLDMGQIHHFSTLVTFFVSKREHIAEILEIFSNYPLNTKKHLDFSDFKKAFKLYMSSSSKTELTKDIEMIKSGMNRGRTNFDMPAGYEYKITPYWLLGFVEGDGSFHIAKKKGTD
;
A
#
# COMPACT_ATOMS: atom_id res chain seq x y z
N MET A 1 5.60 -34.01 14.99
CA MET A 1 5.43 -33.89 13.52
C MET A 1 5.59 -32.42 13.18
N LEU A 2 6.80 -32.01 12.81
CA LEU A 2 7.22 -31.78 11.41
C LEU A 2 6.67 -30.47 10.83
N SER A 3 7.26 -29.35 11.27
CA SER A 3 7.30 -28.12 10.47
C SER A 3 8.35 -28.29 9.37
N VAL A 4 7.97 -28.00 8.13
CA VAL A 4 8.88 -28.08 6.98
C VAL A 4 9.63 -26.76 6.84
N PHE A 5 10.94 -26.78 7.12
CA PHE A 5 11.85 -25.71 6.71
C PHE A 5 12.07 -25.77 5.20
N VAL A 6 11.80 -24.68 4.48
CA VAL A 6 12.28 -24.49 3.11
C VAL A 6 13.65 -23.80 3.19
N LEU A 7 14.71 -24.60 3.18
CA LEU A 7 16.06 -24.13 2.89
C LEU A 7 16.19 -23.98 1.36
N LEU A 8 16.27 -22.75 0.86
CA LEU A 8 16.79 -22.50 -0.49
C LEU A 8 18.30 -22.37 -0.42
N SER A 9 18.98 -23.49 -0.68
CA SER A 9 20.42 -23.49 -0.95
C SER A 9 20.68 -22.77 -2.27
N TYR A 10 21.45 -21.69 -2.23
CA TYR A 10 21.88 -20.95 -3.41
C TYR A 10 23.16 -21.59 -3.96
N ASP A 11 23.06 -22.35 -5.04
CA ASP A 11 24.22 -22.89 -5.76
C ASP A 11 24.59 -21.98 -6.94
N ALA A 12 25.81 -21.43 -6.90
CA ALA A 12 26.31 -20.46 -7.84
C ALA A 12 27.07 -21.15 -9.00
N SER A 13 26.37 -21.96 -9.81
CA SER A 13 26.96 -22.58 -11.00
C SER A 13 25.94 -22.88 -12.11
N SER A 14 25.66 -21.89 -12.97
CA SER A 14 25.80 -22.06 -14.43
C SER A 14 25.34 -20.81 -15.20
N ASN A 15 26.29 -20.16 -15.87
CA ASN A 15 25.99 -19.25 -16.97
C ASN A 15 25.46 -20.06 -18.17
N LYS A 16 24.29 -19.70 -18.71
CA LYS A 16 24.00 -19.83 -20.15
C LYS A 16 22.79 -19.00 -20.56
N SER A 17 23.05 -18.04 -21.44
CA SER A 17 22.07 -17.24 -22.16
C SER A 17 21.21 -18.08 -23.10
N LEU A 18 19.90 -17.86 -23.11
CA LEU A 18 19.06 -18.12 -24.27
C LEU A 18 18.18 -16.91 -24.57
N VAL A 19 18.45 -16.30 -25.72
CA VAL A 19 17.69 -15.17 -26.27
C VAL A 19 16.46 -15.72 -26.98
N GLY A 20 15.26 -15.33 -26.54
CA GLY A 20 13.99 -15.68 -27.17
C GLY A 20 13.26 -14.45 -27.68
N VAL A 21 13.43 -14.11 -28.97
CA VAL A 21 12.72 -13.00 -29.62
C VAL A 21 11.34 -13.48 -30.09
N ALA A 22 10.27 -12.93 -29.53
CA ALA A 22 8.90 -13.09 -30.04
C ALA A 22 8.48 -11.82 -30.82
N LYS A 23 8.17 -11.97 -32.11
CA LYS A 23 7.56 -10.91 -32.94
C LYS A 23 6.02 -10.97 -32.90
N PRO A 24 5.32 -9.85 -33.18
CA PRO A 24 3.86 -9.80 -33.12
C PRO A 24 3.19 -10.57 -34.27
N ARG A 25 1.91 -10.89 -34.10
CA ARG A 25 1.00 -11.26 -35.21
C ARG A 25 -0.07 -10.18 -35.35
N ASP A 26 -0.01 -9.43 -36.43
CA ASP A 26 -1.18 -8.75 -36.97
C ASP A 26 -2.08 -9.78 -37.69
N SER A 27 -3.39 -9.55 -37.71
CA SER A 27 -4.02 -9.04 -38.95
C SER A 27 -5.56 -8.96 -38.87
N LYS A 28 -6.06 -7.96 -39.63
CA LYS A 28 -7.39 -7.84 -40.29
C LYS A 28 -8.49 -7.02 -39.59
N ASN A 29 -8.61 -5.80 -40.11
CA ASN A 29 -9.83 -5.00 -40.17
C ASN A 29 -10.98 -5.75 -40.86
N ILE A 30 -12.20 -5.36 -40.52
CA ILE A 30 -13.33 -5.27 -41.46
C ILE A 30 -13.86 -3.83 -41.38
N SER A 31 -14.22 -3.28 -42.54
CA SER A 31 -14.58 -1.88 -42.78
C SER A 31 -16.10 -1.66 -42.88
N ASP A 32 -16.49 -0.40 -43.16
CA ASP A 32 -17.80 0.02 -43.73
C ASP A 32 -18.99 0.02 -42.73
N THR A 33 -20.01 0.88 -42.74
CA THR A 33 -20.37 2.15 -43.45
C THR A 33 -21.48 2.85 -42.60
N SER A 34 -21.91 4.12 -42.73
CA SER A 34 -21.57 5.28 -43.59
C SER A 34 -21.97 6.61 -42.87
N ASP A 35 -21.95 7.74 -43.59
CA ASP A 35 -22.37 9.08 -43.16
C ASP A 35 -23.85 9.27 -42.77
N ALA A 36 -24.13 10.28 -41.93
CA ALA A 36 -25.04 11.40 -42.26
C ALA A 36 -24.99 12.52 -41.20
N SER A 37 -24.82 13.77 -41.64
CA SER A 37 -24.97 14.99 -40.84
C SER A 37 -26.35 15.63 -41.05
N TYR A 38 -26.90 16.35 -40.06
CA TYR A 38 -27.44 17.72 -40.23
C TYR A 38 -27.84 18.38 -38.90
N SER A 39 -27.90 19.72 -38.92
CA SER A 39 -28.11 20.65 -37.80
C SER A 39 -29.59 20.94 -37.51
N THR A 40 -29.96 21.29 -36.26
CA THR A 40 -30.68 22.56 -35.92
C THR A 40 -30.88 22.77 -34.39
N GLN A 41 -31.33 23.97 -33.99
CA GLN A 41 -31.30 24.51 -32.63
C GLN A 41 -32.62 24.39 -31.85
N GLY A 42 -32.59 24.60 -30.52
CA GLY A 42 -33.74 25.10 -29.75
C GLY A 42 -33.86 24.63 -28.29
N GLY A 43 -33.76 25.55 -27.33
CA GLY A 43 -34.38 25.41 -25.99
C GLY A 43 -35.76 26.10 -25.96
N PRO A 44 -36.44 26.27 -24.79
CA PRO A 44 -35.95 26.04 -23.42
C PRO A 44 -36.91 25.28 -22.45
N SER A 45 -36.41 25.05 -21.23
CA SER A 45 -37.14 24.92 -19.94
C SER A 45 -38.29 23.91 -19.77
N GLY A 46 -38.11 22.95 -18.85
CA GLY A 46 -39.22 22.17 -18.28
C GLY A 46 -38.78 21.07 -17.31
N SER A 47 -38.84 21.33 -16.00
CA SER A 47 -38.67 20.33 -14.92
C SER A 47 -39.91 20.32 -14.02
N PRO A 48 -40.22 19.24 -13.28
CA PRO A 48 -39.87 17.83 -13.48
C PRO A 48 -41.14 16.94 -13.55
N LYS A 49 -41.05 15.76 -14.18
CA LYS A 49 -42.07 14.69 -14.03
C LYS A 49 -41.47 13.48 -13.33
N LYS A 50 -42.26 12.87 -12.45
CA LYS A 50 -41.91 11.66 -11.69
C LYS A 50 -41.92 10.45 -12.62
N ASP A 51 -40.87 9.66 -12.60
CA ASP A 51 -40.89 8.32 -13.21
C ASP A 51 -41.66 7.33 -12.31
N PRO A 52 -42.43 6.40 -12.90
CA PRO A 52 -43.17 5.40 -12.14
C PRO A 52 -42.28 4.24 -11.67
N GLU A 53 -42.58 3.80 -10.46
CA GLU A 53 -41.97 2.69 -9.73
C GLU A 53 -42.10 1.36 -10.50
N SER A 54 -40.97 0.72 -10.86
CA SER A 54 -40.97 -0.55 -11.58
C SER A 54 -40.69 -1.73 -10.65
N ASN A 55 -41.75 -2.51 -10.43
CA ASN A 55 -41.81 -3.69 -9.58
C ASN A 55 -40.79 -4.78 -10.02
N LYS A 56 -39.92 -5.23 -9.11
CA LYS A 56 -39.18 -6.50 -9.23
C LYS A 56 -39.28 -7.28 -7.91
N PRO A 57 -39.53 -8.60 -7.94
CA PRO A 57 -39.93 -9.34 -6.77
C PRO A 57 -38.79 -9.60 -5.78
N ASN A 58 -39.05 -9.36 -4.50
CA ASN A 58 -38.21 -9.83 -3.40
C ASN A 58 -38.19 -11.36 -3.37
N LYS A 59 -37.00 -11.97 -3.43
CA LYS A 59 -36.79 -13.34 -2.98
C LYS A 59 -36.45 -13.32 -1.49
N SER A 60 -37.46 -13.50 -0.65
CA SER A 60 -37.29 -13.87 0.75
C SER A 60 -36.69 -15.27 0.84
N TYR A 61 -35.60 -15.42 1.59
CA TYR A 61 -35.16 -16.71 2.11
C TYR A 61 -35.51 -16.78 3.59
N GLU A 62 -36.25 -17.82 3.97
CA GLU A 62 -36.53 -18.14 5.36
C GLU A 62 -35.24 -18.59 6.05
N ILE A 63 -35.01 -18.12 7.28
CA ILE A 63 -33.98 -18.67 8.17
C ILE A 63 -34.73 -19.33 9.32
N GLU A 64 -34.68 -20.66 9.37
CA GLU A 64 -35.23 -21.43 10.49
C GLU A 64 -34.43 -21.14 11.77
N ASN A 65 -35.15 -20.79 12.84
CA ASN A 65 -34.57 -20.63 14.16
C ASN A 65 -34.21 -22.00 14.75
N SER A 66 -32.92 -22.31 14.85
CA SER A 66 -32.41 -23.36 15.72
C SER A 66 -31.50 -22.77 16.80
N ASN A 67 -32.09 -22.45 17.96
CA ASN A 67 -31.34 -22.11 19.15
C ASN A 67 -30.55 -23.33 19.64
N SER A 68 -29.22 -23.31 19.51
CA SER A 68 -28.34 -24.15 20.33
C SER A 68 -27.23 -23.30 20.96
N LEU A 69 -27.10 -23.41 22.28
CA LEU A 69 -26.21 -22.59 23.10
C LEU A 69 -24.75 -23.02 22.96
N ALA A 70 -24.03 -22.48 21.98
CA ALA A 70 -22.57 -22.50 21.96
C ALA A 70 -22.03 -21.23 22.66
N LYS A 71 -21.46 -21.39 23.86
CA LYS A 71 -20.83 -20.29 24.60
C LYS A 71 -19.61 -19.79 23.85
N SER A 72 -19.51 -18.47 23.61
CA SER A 72 -18.32 -17.84 23.05
C SER A 72 -17.07 -18.17 23.88
N PRO A 73 -15.90 -18.38 23.25
CA PRO A 73 -14.67 -18.64 23.99
C PRO A 73 -14.30 -17.42 24.84
N VAL A 74 -14.24 -17.62 26.15
CA VAL A 74 -13.63 -16.67 27.09
C VAL A 74 -12.12 -16.77 26.89
N TYR A 75 -11.52 -15.78 26.23
CA TYR A 75 -10.07 -15.70 26.14
C TYR A 75 -9.47 -15.46 27.53
N PRO A 76 -8.47 -16.24 27.95
CA PRO A 76 -7.89 -16.11 29.29
C PRO A 76 -7.28 -14.71 29.46
N HIS A 77 -7.48 -14.14 30.65
CA HIS A 77 -6.86 -12.88 31.04
C HIS A 77 -5.33 -12.97 30.86
N THR A 78 -4.74 -11.88 30.39
CA THR A 78 -3.30 -11.74 30.15
C THR A 78 -2.49 -12.22 31.36
N PRO A 79 -1.44 -13.04 31.17
CA PRO A 79 -0.63 -13.50 32.29
C PRO A 79 0.06 -12.31 32.98
N THR A 80 -0.06 -12.27 34.31
CA THR A 80 0.69 -11.33 35.15
C THR A 80 2.20 -11.61 35.06
N PRO A 81 3.08 -10.62 35.36
CA PRO A 81 4.49 -10.67 34.95
C PRO A 81 5.41 -11.69 35.64
N SER A 82 4.89 -12.65 36.41
CA SER A 82 5.69 -13.57 37.24
C SER A 82 6.06 -14.91 36.60
N LEU A 83 5.56 -15.23 35.39
CA LEU A 83 5.86 -16.51 34.72
C LEU A 83 6.92 -16.41 33.58
N PHE A 84 7.53 -15.24 33.38
CA PHE A 84 8.57 -15.06 32.34
C PHE A 84 9.97 -15.54 32.74
N GLN A 85 10.19 -15.95 33.99
CA GLN A 85 11.51 -16.31 34.53
C GLN A 85 11.81 -17.84 34.51
N HIS A 86 10.93 -18.69 33.97
CA HIS A 86 11.02 -20.15 34.16
C HIS A 86 10.98 -21.01 32.88
N ILE A 87 11.03 -20.40 31.70
CA ILE A 87 11.12 -21.12 30.41
C ILE A 87 12.57 -21.14 29.86
N THR A 88 13.51 -20.42 30.50
CA THR A 88 14.90 -20.27 30.06
C THR A 88 15.89 -21.23 30.75
N THR A 89 15.55 -22.52 30.88
CA THR A 89 16.45 -23.51 31.52
C THR A 89 16.62 -24.82 30.73
N THR A 90 15.72 -25.15 29.79
CA THR A 90 15.79 -26.42 29.03
C THR A 90 15.42 -26.24 27.55
N LEU A 91 16.30 -25.54 26.81
CA LEU A 91 16.59 -25.74 25.38
C LEU A 91 17.70 -24.73 25.00
N GLY A 92 18.95 -25.18 25.06
CA GLY A 92 20.11 -24.34 24.75
C GLY A 92 20.18 -23.95 23.27
N ASP A 93 20.73 -22.76 23.02
CA ASP A 93 21.24 -22.25 21.74
C ASP A 93 20.36 -22.40 20.49
N LYS A 94 19.57 -21.34 20.18
CA LYS A 94 19.55 -20.65 18.86
C LYS A 94 18.53 -19.53 18.65
N PHE A 95 17.70 -19.17 19.64
CA PHE A 95 16.84 -17.96 19.53
C PHE A 95 17.44 -16.78 20.30
N SER A 96 18.42 -16.12 19.69
CA SER A 96 18.84 -14.79 20.12
C SER A 96 17.74 -13.78 19.76
N VAL A 97 16.96 -13.36 20.77
CA VAL A 97 16.08 -12.20 20.64
C VAL A 97 16.98 -10.99 20.38
N ARG A 98 17.09 -10.59 19.11
CA ARG A 98 17.88 -9.42 18.73
C ARG A 98 17.22 -8.18 19.30
N HIS A 99 17.74 -7.70 20.44
CA HIS A 99 17.60 -6.30 20.80
C HIS A 99 18.20 -5.49 19.67
N TYR A 100 17.35 -4.84 18.87
CA TYR A 100 17.75 -3.84 17.89
C TYR A 100 18.24 -2.59 18.65
N SER A 101 19.47 -2.69 19.15
CA SER A 101 20.32 -1.52 19.33
C SER A 101 20.57 -0.88 17.95
N SER A 102 20.84 0.42 17.95
CA SER A 102 21.16 1.27 16.80
C SER A 102 21.72 0.51 15.57
N LEU A 103 21.14 0.75 14.39
CA LEU A 103 21.58 0.16 13.10
C LEU A 103 23.01 0.57 12.74
N ASN A 104 23.98 -0.08 13.37
CA ASN A 104 25.41 0.25 13.27
C ASN A 104 26.10 -0.41 12.06
N ASN A 105 25.34 -1.09 11.19
CA ASN A 105 25.83 -1.69 9.95
C ASN A 105 25.05 -1.16 8.73
N THR A 106 25.78 -0.68 7.72
CA THR A 106 25.23 -0.18 6.45
C THR A 106 24.33 -1.20 5.75
N THR A 107 24.67 -2.49 5.82
CA THR A 107 23.89 -3.56 5.18
C THR A 107 22.49 -3.70 5.78
N ASP A 108 22.38 -3.73 7.11
CA ASP A 108 21.08 -3.87 7.79
C ASP A 108 20.16 -2.68 7.50
N ARG A 109 20.73 -1.47 7.46
CA ARG A 109 19.99 -0.25 7.10
C ARG A 109 19.56 -0.21 5.63
N ASN A 110 20.41 -0.66 4.70
CA ASN A 110 20.05 -0.84 3.30
C ASN A 110 18.91 -1.87 3.13
N ASN A 111 18.99 -3.00 3.84
CA ASN A 111 17.96 -4.05 3.82
C ASN A 111 16.63 -3.52 4.36
N PHE A 112 16.66 -2.75 5.46
CA PHE A 112 15.49 -2.06 5.99
C PHE A 112 14.86 -1.11 4.97
N TYR A 113 15.64 -0.25 4.29
CA TYR A 113 15.04 0.68 3.33
C TYR A 113 14.47 -0.02 2.08
N GLN A 114 15.08 -1.12 1.64
CA GLN A 114 14.51 -1.96 0.57
C GLN A 114 13.18 -2.59 1.01
N TRP A 115 13.14 -3.18 2.21
CA TRP A 115 11.91 -3.71 2.82
C TRP A 115 10.85 -2.63 3.00
N PHE A 116 11.23 -1.45 3.50
CA PHE A 116 10.32 -0.34 3.74
C PHE A 116 9.75 0.24 2.44
N SER A 117 10.51 0.20 1.33
CA SER A 117 9.97 0.49 -0.01
C SER A 117 8.90 -0.53 -0.41
N GLY A 118 9.15 -1.83 -0.25
CA GLY A 118 8.17 -2.89 -0.52
C GLY A 118 6.91 -2.78 0.33
N PHE A 119 7.06 -2.61 1.63
CA PHE A 119 5.95 -2.44 2.58
C PHE A 119 5.21 -1.11 2.38
N THR A 120 5.88 -0.09 1.81
CA THR A 120 5.22 1.14 1.37
C THR A 120 4.45 0.92 0.07
N ASP A 121 4.91 0.06 -0.84
CA ASP A 121 4.24 -0.28 -2.11
C ASP A 121 2.90 -1.02 -1.91
N SER A 122 2.75 -1.79 -0.82
CA SER A 122 1.46 -2.28 -0.33
C SER A 122 0.73 -1.19 0.47
N GLU A 123 1.17 -0.93 1.71
CA GLU A 123 0.37 -0.25 2.75
C GLU A 123 0.55 1.29 2.82
N GLY A 124 1.48 1.85 2.06
CA GLY A 124 1.82 3.27 2.11
C GLY A 124 0.83 4.20 1.39
N CYS A 125 0.74 5.45 1.86
CA CYS A 125 -0.13 6.47 1.28
C CYS A 125 0.50 7.88 1.33
N PHE A 126 0.49 8.58 0.19
CA PHE A 126 0.98 9.95 0.04
C PHE A 126 -0.19 10.92 -0.18
N LEU A 127 -0.34 11.92 0.69
CA LEU A 127 -1.48 12.83 0.69
C LEU A 127 -1.03 14.30 0.76
N ILE A 128 -1.69 15.15 -0.03
CA ILE A 128 -1.58 16.60 0.07
C ILE A 128 -2.95 17.13 0.51
N HIS A 129 -3.00 17.81 1.66
CA HIS A 129 -4.22 18.42 2.19
C HIS A 129 -4.12 19.94 2.16
N ARG A 130 -5.28 20.61 2.07
CA ARG A 130 -5.37 22.05 2.35
C ARG A 130 -5.27 22.28 3.85
N ALA A 131 -4.42 23.22 4.25
CA ALA A 131 -4.19 23.63 5.62
C ALA A 131 -4.44 25.13 5.81
N ASN A 132 -4.46 25.59 7.07
CA ASN A 132 -4.65 27.00 7.45
C ASN A 132 -5.87 27.67 6.79
N LYS A 133 -7.04 27.03 6.86
CA LYS A 133 -8.29 27.48 6.19
C LYS A 133 -8.11 27.69 4.68
N GLY A 134 -7.40 26.77 4.00
CA GLY A 134 -7.14 26.83 2.57
C GLY A 134 -5.95 27.69 2.14
N ARG A 135 -5.27 28.38 3.06
CA ARG A 135 -4.15 29.31 2.73
C ARG A 135 -2.79 28.64 2.57
N SER A 136 -2.68 27.34 2.80
CA SER A 136 -1.44 26.57 2.64
C SER A 136 -1.72 25.10 2.35
N PHE A 137 -0.67 24.30 2.21
CA PHE A 137 -0.75 22.85 2.05
C PHE A 137 -0.06 22.13 3.22
N GLN A 138 -0.56 20.95 3.55
CA GLN A 138 0.09 19.99 4.43
C GLN A 138 0.41 18.74 3.61
N PHE A 139 1.67 18.32 3.65
CA PHE A 139 2.15 17.10 3.01
C PHE A 139 2.19 16.00 4.07
N ILE A 140 1.64 14.84 3.74
CA ILE A 140 1.49 13.71 4.66
C ILE A 140 1.96 12.44 3.96
N PHE A 141 2.86 11.72 4.61
CA PHE A 141 3.07 10.29 4.36
C PHE A 141 2.47 9.51 5.52
N LYS A 142 1.76 8.43 5.24
CA LYS A 142 1.21 7.55 6.28
C LYS A 142 1.15 6.09 5.87
N ILE A 143 1.12 5.22 6.88
CA ILE A 143 0.79 3.80 6.79
C ILE A 143 -0.27 3.54 7.86
N THR A 144 -1.40 2.92 7.50
CA THR A 144 -2.54 2.68 8.42
C THR A 144 -2.90 1.19 8.41
N LEU A 145 -2.71 0.51 9.54
CA LEU A 145 -2.94 -0.94 9.69
C LEU A 145 -4.00 -1.24 10.76
N HIS A 146 -4.37 -2.51 10.91
CA HIS A 146 -5.11 -2.97 12.08
C HIS A 146 -4.25 -2.82 13.35
N LYS A 147 -4.88 -2.58 14.50
CA LYS A 147 -4.18 -2.36 15.79
C LYS A 147 -3.27 -3.52 16.21
N ASP A 148 -3.57 -4.74 15.76
CA ASP A 148 -2.80 -5.94 16.13
C ASP A 148 -1.39 -5.92 15.49
N ASP A 149 -1.23 -5.17 14.38
CA ASP A 149 0.03 -5.00 13.66
C ASP A 149 0.83 -3.77 14.11
N GLU A 150 0.43 -3.09 15.20
CA GLU A 150 1.10 -1.88 15.70
C GLU A 150 2.63 -2.05 15.84
N ALA A 151 3.09 -3.24 16.18
CA ALA A 151 4.51 -3.55 16.34
C ALA A 151 5.36 -3.19 15.10
N VAL A 152 4.84 -3.34 13.87
CA VAL A 152 5.58 -2.98 12.65
C VAL A 152 5.67 -1.46 12.48
N LEU A 153 4.63 -0.72 12.86
CA LEU A 153 4.64 0.74 12.83
C LEU A 153 5.57 1.33 13.90
N GLN A 154 5.60 0.72 15.08
CA GLN A 154 6.56 1.06 16.14
C GLN A 154 8.00 0.69 15.75
N TYR A 155 8.21 -0.36 14.95
CA TYR A 155 9.52 -0.66 14.34
C TYR A 155 9.91 0.41 13.32
N ILE A 156 9.07 0.70 12.32
CA ILE A 156 9.30 1.76 11.32
C ILE A 156 9.62 3.09 12.00
N LYS A 157 8.81 3.50 12.98
CA LYS A 157 9.02 4.74 13.73
C LYS A 157 10.40 4.79 14.41
N ARG A 158 10.81 3.74 15.11
CA ARG A 158 12.10 3.70 15.82
C ARG A 158 13.28 3.65 14.85
N THR A 159 13.16 2.90 13.77
CA THR A 159 14.24 2.73 12.78
C THR A 159 14.47 3.99 11.94
N LEU A 160 13.41 4.75 11.66
CA LEU A 160 13.50 6.03 10.96
C LEU A 160 13.75 7.25 11.88
N ASP A 161 13.65 7.07 13.21
CA ASP A 161 13.60 8.13 14.23
C ASP A 161 12.63 9.30 13.94
N MET A 162 11.60 9.05 13.13
CA MET A 162 10.70 10.09 12.62
C MET A 162 9.21 9.78 12.90
N GLY A 163 8.34 10.69 12.48
CA GLY A 163 6.88 10.50 12.52
C GLY A 163 6.25 10.34 13.91
N GLN A 164 4.97 10.01 13.93
CA GLN A 164 4.13 9.78 15.10
C GLN A 164 3.31 8.50 14.92
N ILE A 165 2.86 7.89 16.02
CA ILE A 165 1.83 6.84 16.01
C ILE A 165 0.52 7.46 16.48
N HIS A 166 -0.54 7.32 15.70
CA HIS A 166 -1.90 7.73 16.04
C HIS A 166 -2.79 6.48 16.16
N HIS A 167 -3.53 6.37 17.26
CA HIS A 167 -4.42 5.24 17.52
C HIS A 167 -5.88 5.63 17.28
N PHE A 168 -6.63 4.72 16.70
CA PHE A 168 -8.07 4.76 16.50
C PHE A 168 -8.69 3.45 17.05
N SER A 169 -10.01 3.29 16.99
CA SER A 169 -10.73 2.16 17.61
C SER A 169 -10.16 0.77 17.23
N THR A 170 -9.97 0.53 15.92
CA THR A 170 -9.45 -0.73 15.36
C THR A 170 -8.19 -0.53 14.51
N LEU A 171 -7.80 0.72 14.27
CA LEU A 171 -6.70 1.07 13.36
C LEU A 171 -5.61 1.82 14.10
N VAL A 172 -4.39 1.66 13.64
CA VAL A 172 -3.20 2.39 14.09
C VAL A 172 -2.49 2.96 12.87
N THR A 173 -1.92 4.16 12.99
CA THR A 173 -1.33 4.88 11.85
C THR A 173 0.04 5.44 12.20
N PHE A 174 1.04 5.08 11.41
CA PHE A 174 2.30 5.81 11.35
C PHE A 174 2.08 7.05 10.48
N PHE A 175 2.32 8.23 11.05
CA PHE A 175 1.96 9.51 10.46
C PHE A 175 3.16 10.45 10.41
N VAL A 176 3.53 10.90 9.21
CA VAL A 176 4.61 11.86 8.97
C VAL A 176 4.04 13.09 8.27
N SER A 177 4.18 14.27 8.88
CA SER A 177 3.77 15.54 8.25
C SER A 177 4.65 16.75 8.60
N LYS A 178 5.70 16.55 9.42
CA LYS A 178 6.73 17.58 9.63
C LYS A 178 7.52 17.74 8.33
N ARG A 179 7.80 18.99 7.94
CA ARG A 179 8.41 19.36 6.66
C ARG A 179 9.77 18.67 6.45
N GLU A 180 10.56 18.60 7.52
CA GLU A 180 11.90 18.02 7.56
C GLU A 180 11.81 16.50 7.31
N HIS A 181 10.98 15.80 8.09
CA HIS A 181 10.75 14.36 7.91
C HIS A 181 10.13 14.01 6.55
N ILE A 182 9.30 14.89 5.96
CA ILE A 182 8.81 14.69 4.59
C ILE A 182 9.96 14.77 3.58
N ALA A 183 10.93 15.67 3.74
CA ALA A 183 12.11 15.71 2.88
C ALA A 183 12.94 14.42 3.00
N GLU A 184 13.10 13.86 4.20
CA GLU A 184 13.76 12.56 4.43
C GLU A 184 13.00 11.40 3.77
N ILE A 185 11.67 11.33 3.91
CA ILE A 185 10.82 10.36 3.20
C ILE A 185 11.00 10.48 1.67
N LEU A 186 11.09 11.70 1.15
CA LEU A 186 11.34 11.93 -0.27
C LEU A 186 12.73 11.47 -0.71
N GLU A 187 13.74 11.60 0.14
CA GLU A 187 15.09 11.09 -0.11
C GLU A 187 15.14 9.56 -0.10
N ILE A 188 14.53 8.92 0.92
CA ILE A 188 14.44 7.46 1.03
C ILE A 188 13.86 6.86 -0.26
N PHE A 189 12.66 7.27 -0.68
CA PHE A 189 12.03 6.72 -1.89
C PHE A 189 12.63 7.25 -3.21
N SER A 190 13.60 8.16 -3.16
CA SER A 190 14.45 8.49 -4.33
C SER A 190 15.59 7.49 -4.51
N ASN A 191 16.15 7.00 -3.41
CA ASN A 191 17.25 6.04 -3.41
C ASN A 191 16.76 4.57 -3.43
N TYR A 192 15.59 4.32 -2.83
CA TYR A 192 14.91 3.03 -2.75
C TYR A 192 13.53 3.15 -3.43
N PRO A 193 13.49 3.14 -4.77
CA PRO A 193 12.27 3.46 -5.52
C PRO A 193 11.14 2.47 -5.22
N LEU A 194 9.92 3.00 -5.19
CA LEU A 194 8.67 2.24 -5.22
C LEU A 194 8.46 1.67 -6.62
N ASN A 195 8.05 0.41 -6.72
CA ASN A 195 7.91 -0.33 -7.97
C ASN A 195 6.46 -0.46 -8.47
N THR A 196 5.45 -0.17 -7.65
CA THR A 196 4.03 -0.18 -8.09
C THR A 196 3.61 1.17 -8.69
N LYS A 197 2.34 1.27 -9.11
CA LYS A 197 1.74 2.55 -9.55
C LYS A 197 1.76 3.65 -8.47
N LYS A 198 1.98 3.30 -7.20
CA LYS A 198 2.20 4.24 -6.10
C LYS A 198 3.44 5.11 -6.30
N HIS A 199 4.39 4.68 -7.13
CA HIS A 199 5.50 5.50 -7.61
C HIS A 199 5.04 6.80 -8.30
N LEU A 200 3.90 6.77 -9.01
CA LEU A 200 3.35 7.94 -9.70
C LEU A 200 2.83 8.96 -8.68
N ASP A 201 2.12 8.49 -7.65
CA ASP A 201 1.66 9.33 -6.54
C ASP A 201 2.82 9.90 -5.72
N PHE A 202 3.86 9.10 -5.46
CA PHE A 202 5.10 9.58 -4.89
C PHE A 202 5.78 10.66 -5.75
N SER A 203 5.82 10.49 -7.07
CA SER A 203 6.45 11.44 -7.99
C SER A 203 5.72 12.79 -8.02
N ASP A 204 4.39 12.76 -8.08
CA ASP A 204 3.55 13.95 -8.00
C ASP A 204 3.63 14.62 -6.61
N PHE A 205 3.62 13.83 -5.53
CA PHE A 205 3.85 14.31 -4.16
C PHE A 205 5.20 15.03 -4.01
N LYS A 206 6.28 14.43 -4.53
CA LYS A 206 7.64 14.99 -4.56
C LYS A 206 7.72 16.28 -5.38
N LYS A 207 7.05 16.33 -6.54
CA LYS A 207 6.97 17.51 -7.41
C LYS A 207 6.26 18.66 -6.69
N ALA A 208 5.08 18.41 -6.13
CA ALA A 208 4.32 19.41 -5.38
C ALA A 208 5.06 19.90 -4.13
N PHE A 209 5.77 19.03 -3.41
CA PHE A 209 6.56 19.42 -2.24
C PHE A 209 7.72 20.35 -2.64
N LYS A 210 8.46 20.01 -3.72
CA LYS A 210 9.53 20.87 -4.24
C LYS A 210 9.01 22.26 -4.61
N LEU A 211 7.90 22.34 -5.33
CA LEU A 211 7.24 23.62 -5.65
C LEU A 211 6.91 24.40 -4.35
N TYR A 212 6.24 23.75 -3.40
CA TYR A 212 5.84 24.37 -2.13
C TYR A 212 7.02 24.91 -1.31
N MET A 213 8.19 24.27 -1.40
CA MET A 213 9.42 24.72 -0.74
C MET A 213 10.14 25.86 -1.48
N SER A 214 9.98 25.97 -2.81
CA SER A 214 10.81 26.88 -3.63
C SER A 214 10.26 28.30 -3.78
N SER A 215 8.96 28.54 -3.55
CA SER A 215 8.33 29.82 -3.91
C SER A 215 8.22 30.83 -2.76
N SER A 216 8.38 32.12 -3.11
CA SER A 216 7.97 33.26 -2.29
C SER A 216 6.55 33.77 -2.60
N SER A 217 6.02 33.47 -3.79
CA SER A 217 4.69 33.93 -4.27
C SER A 217 3.60 32.87 -4.07
N LYS A 218 2.41 33.30 -3.60
CA LYS A 218 1.39 32.41 -3.01
C LYS A 218 0.26 31.97 -3.94
N THR A 219 -0.06 32.74 -4.99
CA THR A 219 -1.31 32.59 -5.76
C THR A 219 -1.22 31.60 -6.91
N GLU A 220 -0.20 31.68 -7.76
CA GLU A 220 -0.05 30.77 -8.91
C GLU A 220 0.36 29.36 -8.46
N LEU A 221 1.35 29.26 -7.57
CA LEU A 221 1.74 28.02 -6.90
C LEU A 221 0.54 27.26 -6.30
N THR A 222 -0.44 27.98 -5.75
CA THR A 222 -1.64 27.37 -5.20
C THR A 222 -2.45 26.60 -6.26
N LYS A 223 -2.51 27.08 -7.51
CA LYS A 223 -3.21 26.38 -8.59
C LYS A 223 -2.42 25.14 -9.04
N ASP A 224 -1.10 25.26 -9.15
CA ASP A 224 -0.25 24.16 -9.61
C ASP A 224 -0.27 22.97 -8.64
N ILE A 225 -0.19 23.23 -7.32
CA ILE A 225 -0.26 22.17 -6.31
C ILE A 225 -1.64 21.52 -6.29
N GLU A 226 -2.73 22.27 -6.46
CA GLU A 226 -4.08 21.69 -6.55
C GLU A 226 -4.26 20.84 -7.80
N MET A 227 -3.72 21.26 -8.94
CA MET A 227 -3.73 20.51 -10.19
C MET A 227 -2.95 19.19 -10.04
N ILE A 228 -1.75 19.22 -9.48
CA ILE A 228 -0.97 18.00 -9.19
C ILE A 228 -1.75 17.10 -8.22
N LYS A 229 -2.24 17.64 -7.10
CA LYS A 229 -3.02 16.91 -6.09
C LYS A 229 -4.27 16.26 -6.69
N SER A 230 -4.96 16.91 -7.62
CA SER A 230 -6.17 16.36 -8.25
C SER A 230 -5.90 15.10 -9.09
N GLY A 231 -4.69 14.94 -9.63
CA GLY A 231 -4.26 13.75 -10.36
C GLY A 231 -3.66 12.63 -9.49
N MET A 232 -3.63 12.78 -8.17
CA MET A 232 -3.07 11.80 -7.24
C MET A 232 -4.11 10.84 -6.65
N ASN A 233 -3.65 9.66 -6.24
CA ASN A 233 -4.41 8.61 -5.58
C ASN A 233 -5.70 8.28 -6.39
N ARG A 234 -6.88 8.40 -5.77
CA ARG A 234 -8.19 8.16 -6.41
C ARG A 234 -8.51 9.11 -7.57
N GLY A 235 -7.80 10.22 -7.72
CA GLY A 235 -7.94 11.14 -8.85
C GLY A 235 -7.06 10.79 -10.06
N ARG A 236 -6.17 9.78 -9.93
CA ARG A 236 -5.29 9.36 -11.02
C ARG A 236 -6.06 8.61 -12.10
N THR A 237 -5.90 9.04 -13.34
CA THR A 237 -6.46 8.41 -14.54
C THR A 237 -5.39 7.83 -15.47
N ASN A 238 -4.20 8.44 -15.49
CA ASN A 238 -3.03 7.90 -16.20
C ASN A 238 -2.16 7.07 -15.23
N PHE A 239 -1.97 5.80 -15.55
CA PHE A 239 -1.18 4.84 -14.79
C PHE A 239 0.09 4.39 -15.53
N ASP A 240 0.47 5.03 -16.63
CA ASP A 240 1.69 4.70 -17.36
C ASP A 240 2.92 5.04 -16.52
N MET A 241 3.87 4.11 -16.45
CA MET A 241 5.16 4.36 -15.81
C MET A 241 6.05 5.17 -16.78
N PRO A 242 7.00 5.98 -16.28
CA PRO A 242 7.93 6.70 -17.14
C PRO A 242 8.65 5.78 -18.12
N ALA A 243 8.88 6.25 -19.35
CA ALA A 243 9.67 5.50 -20.33
C ALA A 243 11.08 5.23 -19.77
N GLY A 244 11.54 3.97 -19.84
CA GLY A 244 12.82 3.56 -19.27
C GLY A 244 12.83 3.39 -17.75
N TYR A 245 11.68 3.29 -17.08
CA TYR A 245 11.61 3.02 -15.65
C TYR A 245 12.25 1.66 -15.28
N GLU A 246 13.28 1.68 -14.44
CA GLU A 246 14.00 0.49 -13.97
C GLU A 246 13.35 -0.05 -12.67
N TYR A 247 12.73 -1.22 -12.74
CA TYR A 247 12.16 -1.89 -11.57
C TYR A 247 13.24 -2.54 -10.71
N LYS A 248 13.31 -2.19 -9.43
CA LYS A 248 14.30 -2.67 -8.45
C LYS A 248 13.65 -3.62 -7.45
N ILE A 249 13.33 -4.82 -7.93
CA ILE A 249 12.72 -5.90 -7.16
C ILE A 249 13.82 -6.68 -6.43
N THR A 250 14.20 -6.22 -5.23
CA THR A 250 15.15 -6.95 -4.37
C THR A 250 14.44 -7.98 -3.49
N PRO A 251 15.14 -8.96 -2.90
CA PRO A 251 14.54 -9.90 -1.95
C PRO A 251 13.87 -9.21 -0.75
N TYR A 252 14.45 -8.11 -0.27
CA TYR A 252 13.87 -7.34 0.83
C TYR A 252 12.66 -6.51 0.39
N TRP A 253 12.69 -5.89 -0.79
CA TRP A 253 11.49 -5.25 -1.35
C TRP A 253 10.35 -6.25 -1.51
N LEU A 254 10.63 -7.45 -2.03
CA LEU A 254 9.62 -8.49 -2.21
C LEU A 254 9.06 -8.96 -0.86
N LEU A 255 9.92 -9.13 0.15
CA LEU A 255 9.50 -9.46 1.52
C LEU A 255 8.54 -8.41 2.08
N GLY A 256 8.91 -7.12 2.03
CA GLY A 256 8.05 -6.05 2.54
C GLY A 256 6.72 -5.93 1.80
N PHE A 257 6.72 -6.13 0.48
CA PHE A 257 5.48 -6.13 -0.30
C PHE A 257 4.56 -7.30 0.08
N VAL A 258 5.12 -8.50 0.24
CA VAL A 258 4.39 -9.71 0.66
C VAL A 258 3.94 -9.64 2.13
N GLU A 259 4.62 -8.91 3.00
CA GLU A 259 4.18 -8.70 4.39
C GLU A 259 2.97 -7.76 4.51
N GLY A 260 2.65 -6.95 3.49
CA GLY A 260 1.41 -6.18 3.41
C GLY A 260 0.31 -6.87 2.58
N ASP A 261 0.59 -7.12 1.29
CA ASP A 261 -0.41 -7.60 0.32
C ASP A 261 -0.42 -9.13 0.14
N GLY A 262 0.44 -9.87 0.84
CA GLY A 262 0.58 -11.31 0.68
C GLY A 262 -0.54 -12.13 1.33
N SER A 263 -0.86 -13.28 0.74
CA SER A 263 -1.83 -14.23 1.31
C SER A 263 -1.34 -15.67 1.16
N PHE A 264 -1.37 -16.41 2.26
CA PHE A 264 -0.98 -17.83 2.32
C PHE A 264 -2.19 -18.66 2.73
N HIS A 265 -2.60 -19.60 1.87
CA HIS A 265 -3.83 -20.38 2.05
C HIS A 265 -3.56 -21.88 2.02
N ILE A 266 -4.16 -22.62 2.95
CA ILE A 266 -4.13 -24.08 3.01
C ILE A 266 -5.53 -24.61 2.68
N ALA A 267 -5.69 -25.22 1.51
CA ALA A 267 -6.94 -25.85 1.08
C ALA A 267 -6.91 -27.37 1.32
N LYS A 268 -7.94 -27.92 1.97
CA LYS A 268 -8.14 -29.38 2.01
C LYS A 268 -8.73 -29.85 0.69
N LYS A 269 -7.97 -30.62 -0.09
CA LYS A 269 -8.52 -31.34 -1.26
C LYS A 269 -9.55 -32.37 -0.77
N LYS A 270 -10.76 -32.37 -1.35
CA LYS A 270 -11.72 -33.44 -1.12
C LYS A 270 -11.15 -34.75 -1.68
N GLY A 271 -11.30 -35.84 -0.95
CA GLY A 271 -11.11 -37.17 -1.53
C GLY A 271 -12.13 -37.36 -2.65
N THR A 272 -11.68 -37.95 -3.75
CA THR A 272 -12.57 -38.67 -4.66
C THR A 272 -12.68 -40.07 -4.08
N ASP A 273 -13.81 -40.32 -3.41
CA ASP A 273 -14.23 -41.67 -2.99
C ASP A 273 -14.64 -42.50 -4.22
#